data_AF-A0A3M1L1U8-F1
#
_entry.id   AF-A0A3M1L1U8-F1
#
_cell.length_a   1.000
_cell.length_b   1.000
_cell.length_c   1.000
_cell.angle_alpha   90.00
_cell.angle_beta   90.00
_cell.angle_gamma   90.00
#
_symmetry.space_group_name_H-M   'P 1'
#
loop_
_entity.id
_entity.type
_entity.pdbx_description
1 polymer ?
#
loop_
_entity_poly.entity_id
_entity_poly.type
_entity_poly.pdbx_seq_one_letter_code
_entity_poly.pdbx_strand_id
1 'polypeptide(L)'
;GQKTELLGFITTQQENQNKLKEYLTGNLINDEIENKIDVSALENLPLAELEEIVANMQRDLAKIERFVNEQEEELTWKSEAVAELNEKLKNASVLDSVAIAEELAEEQECKKMLDETLIGQRRQLRERKQILALHQDIINRRQGIACPQVESRLDLEPILTSLEEQQASNQLQQERLRQEITAIKQKIAQLEQEIATQVKQQAMQVEQLQVQKQEYKNSCLHYQELETQLNTYNELIQPLENNFATISQSIEQFNSLIAQIKEGTNLQSQTLNEMQNTYQKLAKSPALTS
;
A
#
# COMPACT_ATOMS: atom_id res chain seq x y z
N GLY A 1 -0.75 8.58 11.65
CA GLY A 1 -0.10 9.59 12.51
C GLY A 1 -1.15 10.29 13.34
N GLN A 2 -1.52 11.52 12.97
CA GLN A 2 -2.37 12.38 13.81
C GLN A 2 -3.73 11.76 14.18
N LYS A 3 -4.49 11.18 13.24
CA LYS A 3 -5.80 10.57 13.55
C LYS A 3 -5.72 9.32 14.43
N THR A 4 -4.66 8.52 14.28
CA THR A 4 -4.41 7.34 15.12
C THR A 4 -3.96 7.73 16.53
N GLU A 5 -3.17 8.80 16.67
CA GLU A 5 -2.78 9.37 17.95
C GLU A 5 -4.00 9.97 18.68
N LEU A 6 -4.87 10.67 17.96
CA LEU A 6 -6.08 11.27 18.50
C LEU A 6 -7.07 10.19 18.98
N LEU A 7 -7.16 9.07 18.26
CA LEU A 7 -7.93 7.90 18.68
C LEU A 7 -7.33 7.26 19.95
N GLY A 8 -6.01 7.19 20.05
CA GLY A 8 -5.31 6.77 21.28
C GLY A 8 -5.64 7.67 22.47
N PHE A 9 -5.57 8.99 22.28
CA PHE A 9 -5.90 9.98 23.32
C PHE A 9 -7.34 9.86 23.82
N ILE A 10 -8.33 9.75 22.92
CA ILE A 10 -9.73 9.58 23.31
C ILE A 10 -9.94 8.25 24.04
N THR A 11 -9.21 7.19 23.67
CA THR A 11 -9.28 5.89 24.37
C THR A 11 -8.78 6.01 25.81
N THR A 12 -7.63 6.65 26.02
CA THR A 12 -7.09 6.91 27.37
C THR A 12 -8.01 7.82 28.19
N GLN A 13 -8.63 8.83 27.55
CA GLN A 13 -9.60 9.70 28.21
C GLN A 13 -10.83 8.93 28.68
N GLN A 14 -11.35 7.98 27.87
CA GLN A 14 -12.47 7.13 28.26
C GLN A 14 -12.12 6.17 29.40
N GLU A 15 -10.92 5.57 29.39
CA GLU A 15 -10.46 4.74 30.51
C GLU A 15 -10.44 5.53 31.82
N ASN A 16 -9.96 6.78 31.78
CA ASN A 16 -9.95 7.66 32.95
C ASN A 16 -11.37 8.08 33.38
N GLN A 17 -12.27 8.35 32.44
CA GLN A 17 -13.67 8.64 32.73
C GLN A 17 -14.39 7.43 33.35
N ASN A 18 -14.13 6.22 32.85
CA ASN A 18 -14.68 4.98 33.42
C ASN A 18 -14.22 4.77 34.86
N LYS A 19 -12.92 4.96 35.13
CA LYS A 19 -12.38 4.91 36.50
C LYS A 19 -13.07 5.94 37.40
N LEU A 20 -13.24 7.17 36.93
CA LEU A 20 -13.92 8.22 37.70
C LEU A 20 -15.40 7.89 37.95
N LYS A 21 -16.12 7.39 36.95
CA LYS A 21 -17.50 6.91 37.09
C LYS A 21 -17.60 5.83 38.15
N GLU A 22 -16.63 4.92 38.17
CA GLU A 22 -16.57 3.81 39.12
C GLU A 22 -16.34 4.28 40.57
N TYR A 23 -15.48 5.29 40.77
CA TYR A 23 -15.29 5.93 42.07
C TYR A 23 -16.56 6.65 42.55
N LEU A 24 -17.26 7.35 41.64
CA LEU A 24 -18.46 8.12 41.97
C LEU A 24 -19.68 7.25 42.25
N THR A 25 -19.92 6.22 41.42
CA THR A 25 -20.99 5.24 41.67
C THR A 25 -20.74 4.42 42.94
N GLY A 26 -19.48 4.15 43.29
CA GLY A 26 -19.14 3.52 44.57
C GLY A 26 -19.63 4.28 45.81
N ASN A 27 -19.70 5.61 45.74
CA ASN A 27 -20.15 6.46 46.85
C ASN A 27 -21.68 6.61 46.94
N LEU A 28 -22.42 6.41 45.84
CA LEU A 28 -23.88 6.53 45.78
C LEU A 28 -24.63 5.29 46.31
N ILE A 29 -23.94 4.16 46.44
CA ILE A 29 -24.51 2.88 46.94
C ILE A 29 -25.04 2.99 48.39
N ASN A 30 -24.67 4.04 49.12
CA ASN A 30 -25.10 4.27 50.50
C ASN A 30 -26.65 4.27 50.67
N ASP A 31 -27.42 4.80 49.71
CA ASP A 31 -28.88 4.95 49.85
C ASP A 31 -29.67 3.66 49.52
N GLU A 32 -29.14 2.77 48.67
CA GLU A 32 -29.81 1.49 48.36
C GLU A 32 -29.53 0.39 49.40
N ILE A 33 -28.40 0.46 50.11
CA ILE A 33 -28.01 -0.56 51.10
C ILE A 33 -28.76 -0.37 52.43
N GLU A 34 -28.96 0.86 52.90
CA GLU A 34 -29.78 1.13 54.10
C GLU A 34 -31.21 0.57 53.95
N ASN A 35 -31.76 0.56 52.73
CA ASN A 35 -33.09 -0.01 52.45
C ASN A 35 -33.11 -1.55 52.33
N LYS A 36 -31.96 -2.21 52.12
CA LYS A 36 -31.85 -3.68 51.99
C LYS A 36 -31.63 -4.40 53.32
N ILE A 37 -31.21 -3.68 54.36
CA ILE A 37 -30.93 -4.25 55.68
C ILE A 37 -32.07 -3.88 56.62
N ASP A 38 -32.70 -4.89 57.22
CA ASP A 38 -33.69 -4.67 58.29
C ASP A 38 -32.97 -4.25 59.58
N VAL A 39 -32.73 -2.95 59.71
CA VAL A 39 -32.07 -2.34 60.87
C VAL A 39 -32.82 -2.66 62.16
N SER A 40 -34.15 -2.78 62.12
CA SER A 40 -34.96 -3.11 63.30
C SER A 40 -34.74 -4.54 63.78
N ALA A 41 -34.56 -5.50 62.86
CA ALA A 41 -34.20 -6.86 63.22
C ALA A 41 -32.80 -6.94 63.85
N LEU A 42 -31.83 -6.15 63.36
CA LEU A 42 -30.46 -6.13 63.89
C LEU A 42 -30.36 -5.47 65.29
N GLU A 43 -31.18 -4.47 65.58
CA GLU A 43 -31.24 -3.83 66.90
C GLU A 43 -31.81 -4.74 67.99
N ASN A 44 -32.69 -5.68 67.61
CA ASN A 44 -33.32 -6.64 68.51
C ASN A 44 -32.49 -7.91 68.75
N LEU A 45 -31.44 -8.13 67.97
CA LEU A 45 -30.59 -9.32 68.06
C LEU A 45 -29.69 -9.27 69.32
N PRO A 46 -29.35 -10.40 69.97
CA PRO A 46 -28.40 -10.41 71.08
C PRO A 46 -27.04 -9.84 70.68
N LEU A 47 -26.43 -9.02 71.55
CA LEU A 47 -25.17 -8.33 71.22
C LEU A 47 -24.03 -9.31 70.89
N ALA A 48 -23.94 -10.43 71.63
CA ALA A 48 -22.93 -11.45 71.40
C ALA A 48 -23.07 -12.13 70.02
N GLU A 49 -24.30 -12.37 69.58
CA GLU A 49 -24.57 -12.95 68.25
C GLU A 49 -24.26 -11.94 67.13
N LEU A 50 -24.56 -10.65 67.35
CA LEU A 50 -24.23 -9.58 66.39
C LEU A 50 -22.71 -9.38 66.27
N GLU A 51 -21.96 -9.45 67.37
CA GLU A 51 -20.50 -9.40 67.38
C GLU A 51 -19.87 -10.61 66.66
N GLU A 52 -20.44 -11.80 66.81
CA GLU A 52 -19.99 -13.00 66.10
C GLU A 52 -20.24 -12.88 64.58
N ILE A 53 -21.40 -12.37 64.17
CA ILE A 53 -21.73 -12.09 62.77
C ILE A 53 -20.73 -11.09 62.18
N VAL A 54 -20.45 -9.98 62.87
CA VAL A 54 -19.48 -8.97 62.43
C VAL A 54 -18.07 -9.55 62.31
N ALA A 55 -17.64 -10.36 63.28
CA ALA A 55 -16.33 -11.01 63.24
C ALA A 55 -16.21 -12.00 62.05
N ASN A 56 -17.28 -12.73 61.74
CA ASN A 56 -17.31 -13.62 60.57
C ASN A 56 -17.30 -12.82 59.26
N MET A 57 -18.10 -11.75 59.17
CA MET A 57 -18.10 -10.84 58.03
C MET A 57 -16.73 -10.22 57.79
N GLN A 58 -16.02 -9.78 58.83
CA GLN A 58 -14.66 -9.24 58.72
C GLN A 58 -13.66 -10.27 58.18
N ARG A 59 -13.71 -11.51 58.67
CA ARG A 59 -12.81 -12.59 58.19
C ARG A 59 -13.06 -12.91 56.72
N ASP A 60 -14.33 -12.99 56.32
CA ASP A 60 -14.67 -13.31 54.94
C ASP A 60 -14.41 -12.13 53.99
N LEU A 61 -14.63 -10.90 54.45
CA LEU A 61 -14.26 -9.69 53.73
C LEU A 61 -12.75 -9.65 53.48
N ALA A 62 -11.93 -9.91 54.50
CA ALA A 62 -10.47 -9.92 54.37
C ALA A 62 -9.95 -10.97 53.36
N LYS A 63 -10.62 -12.13 53.24
CA LYS A 63 -10.29 -13.13 52.21
C LYS A 63 -10.61 -12.61 50.80
N ILE A 64 -11.79 -12.03 50.63
CA ILE A 64 -12.23 -11.51 49.33
C ILE A 64 -11.38 -10.31 48.93
N GLU A 65 -11.04 -9.41 49.86
CA GLU A 65 -10.12 -8.29 49.59
C GLU A 65 -8.78 -8.76 49.08
N ARG A 66 -8.17 -9.78 49.71
CA ARG A 66 -6.89 -10.33 49.26
C ARG A 66 -7.01 -10.89 47.85
N PHE A 67 -8.06 -11.66 47.57
CA PHE A 67 -8.29 -12.23 46.25
C PHE A 67 -8.50 -11.16 45.17
N VAL A 68 -9.30 -10.13 45.46
CA VAL A 68 -9.51 -9.01 44.52
C VAL A 68 -8.19 -8.27 44.31
N ASN A 69 -7.41 -8.00 45.36
CA ASN A 69 -6.11 -7.33 45.22
C ASN A 69 -5.12 -8.15 44.38
N GLU A 70 -5.08 -9.48 44.53
CA GLU A 70 -4.26 -10.36 43.68
C GLU A 70 -4.67 -10.23 42.20
N GLN A 71 -5.96 -10.13 41.90
CA GLN A 71 -6.45 -9.90 40.53
C GLN A 71 -6.19 -8.47 40.02
N GLU A 72 -6.20 -7.46 40.88
CA GLU A 72 -5.79 -6.09 40.52
C GLU A 72 -4.30 -6.02 40.14
N GLU A 73 -3.45 -6.72 40.88
CA GLU A 73 -2.03 -6.86 40.55
C GLU A 73 -1.86 -7.59 39.21
N GLU A 74 -2.61 -8.66 38.96
CA GLU A 74 -2.62 -9.35 37.67
C GLU A 74 -3.06 -8.42 36.53
N LEU A 75 -4.12 -7.63 36.71
CA LEU A 75 -4.59 -6.66 35.72
C LEU A 75 -3.51 -5.60 35.41
N THR A 76 -2.73 -5.22 36.42
CA THR A 76 -1.60 -4.30 36.25
C THR A 76 -0.51 -4.93 35.38
N TRP A 77 -0.09 -6.17 35.68
CA TRP A 77 0.89 -6.89 34.87
C TRP A 77 0.41 -7.12 33.43
N LYS A 78 -0.87 -7.45 33.24
CA LYS A 78 -1.49 -7.58 31.91
C LYS A 78 -1.48 -6.25 31.15
N SER A 79 -1.70 -5.14 31.85
CA SER A 79 -1.65 -3.81 31.22
C SER A 79 -0.23 -3.44 30.79
N GLU A 80 0.79 -3.79 31.59
CA GLU A 80 2.20 -3.62 31.25
C GLU A 80 2.60 -4.50 30.06
N ALA A 81 2.18 -5.77 30.03
CA ALA A 81 2.41 -6.67 28.90
C ALA A 81 1.83 -6.15 27.58
N VAL A 82 0.58 -5.64 27.61
CA VAL A 82 -0.04 -4.98 26.45
C VAL A 82 0.73 -3.74 26.01
N ALA A 83 1.26 -2.95 26.94
CA ALA A 83 2.07 -1.77 26.62
C ALA A 83 3.39 -2.16 25.94
N GLU A 84 4.08 -3.19 26.46
CA GLU A 84 5.30 -3.72 25.85
C GLU A 84 5.07 -4.29 24.46
N LEU A 85 4.00 -5.07 24.25
CA LEU A 85 3.65 -5.62 22.93
C LEU A 85 3.34 -4.52 21.92
N ASN A 86 2.64 -3.45 22.35
CA ASN A 86 2.42 -2.28 21.51
C ASN A 86 3.72 -1.57 21.13
N GLU A 87 4.71 -1.51 22.02
CA GLU A 87 6.02 -0.93 21.73
C GLU A 87 6.82 -1.81 20.77
N LYS A 88 6.82 -3.13 20.99
CA LYS A 88 7.45 -4.10 20.09
C LYS A 88 6.83 -4.03 18.69
N LEU A 89 5.52 -3.93 18.58
CA LEU A 89 4.81 -3.81 17.30
C LEU A 89 5.23 -2.57 16.50
N LYS A 90 5.50 -1.44 17.18
CA LYS A 90 5.96 -0.20 16.51
C LYS A 90 7.35 -0.34 15.88
N ASN A 91 8.18 -1.19 16.46
CA ASN A 91 9.58 -1.40 16.03
C ASN A 91 9.77 -2.68 15.21
N ALA A 92 8.71 -3.46 14.98
CA ALA A 92 8.78 -4.78 14.37
C ALA A 92 8.95 -4.74 12.83
N SER A 93 9.65 -5.75 12.31
CA SER A 93 9.67 -6.10 10.88
C SER A 93 8.28 -6.54 10.41
N VAL A 94 7.99 -6.45 9.11
CA VAL A 94 6.69 -6.81 8.52
C VAL A 94 6.28 -8.26 8.85
N LEU A 95 7.22 -9.19 8.89
CA LEU A 95 6.96 -10.60 9.26
C LEU A 95 6.66 -10.78 10.75
N ASP A 96 7.40 -10.09 11.62
CA ASP A 96 7.22 -10.16 13.08
C ASP A 96 5.95 -9.41 13.53
N SER A 97 5.53 -8.40 12.76
CA SER A 97 4.36 -7.58 13.07
C SER A 97 3.04 -8.36 13.08
N VAL A 98 2.95 -9.45 12.30
CA VAL A 98 1.75 -10.30 12.27
C VAL A 98 1.65 -11.11 13.56
N ALA A 99 2.74 -11.77 13.97
CA ALA A 99 2.78 -12.57 15.19
C ALA A 99 2.58 -11.71 16.45
N ILE A 100 3.24 -10.54 16.51
CA ILE A 100 3.08 -9.59 17.63
C ILE A 100 1.66 -9.01 17.67
N ALA A 101 1.01 -8.79 16.52
CA ALA A 101 -0.36 -8.30 16.47
C ALA A 101 -1.37 -9.35 16.96
N GLU A 102 -1.14 -10.63 16.68
CA GLU A 102 -1.95 -11.74 17.17
C GLU A 102 -1.81 -11.87 18.70
N GLU A 103 -0.58 -11.89 19.22
CA GLU A 103 -0.30 -11.93 20.67
C GLU A 103 -0.89 -10.71 21.40
N LEU A 104 -0.79 -9.52 20.79
CA LEU A 104 -1.40 -8.30 21.32
C LEU A 104 -2.93 -8.39 21.39
N ALA A 105 -3.57 -9.01 20.40
CA ALA A 105 -5.03 -9.16 20.38
C ALA A 105 -5.50 -10.11 21.49
N GLU A 106 -4.82 -11.24 21.67
CA GLU A 106 -5.10 -12.20 22.74
C GLU A 106 -4.93 -11.57 24.13
N GLU A 107 -3.83 -10.84 24.35
CA GLU A 107 -3.55 -10.24 25.65
C GLU A 107 -4.51 -9.08 25.96
N GLN A 108 -4.94 -8.32 24.94
CA GLN A 108 -6.00 -7.32 25.09
C GLN A 108 -7.35 -7.94 25.43
N GLU A 109 -7.69 -9.08 24.83
CA GLU A 109 -8.93 -9.80 25.15
C GLU A 109 -8.91 -10.33 26.58
N CYS A 110 -7.81 -10.95 27.00
CA CYS A 110 -7.63 -11.43 28.37
C CYS A 110 -7.72 -10.29 29.39
N LYS A 111 -7.02 -9.17 29.14
CA LYS A 111 -7.10 -7.96 29.97
C LYS A 111 -8.54 -7.46 30.09
N LYS A 112 -9.26 -7.40 28.96
CA LYS A 112 -10.65 -6.93 28.92
C LYS A 112 -11.57 -7.82 29.75
N MET A 113 -11.48 -9.14 29.58
CA MET A 113 -12.30 -10.08 30.37
C MET A 113 -12.01 -9.94 31.86
N LEU A 114 -10.74 -9.83 32.25
CA LEU A 114 -10.35 -9.66 33.65
C LEU A 114 -10.93 -8.36 34.23
N ASP A 115 -10.80 -7.24 33.51
CA ASP A 115 -11.33 -5.94 33.93
C ASP A 115 -12.87 -5.99 34.08
N GLU A 116 -13.59 -6.62 33.14
CA GLU A 116 -15.04 -6.83 33.23
C GLU A 116 -15.45 -7.62 34.48
N THR A 117 -14.69 -8.67 34.84
CA THR A 117 -14.97 -9.44 36.06
C THR A 117 -14.63 -8.65 37.33
N LEU A 118 -13.54 -7.90 37.33
CA LEU A 118 -13.10 -7.07 38.46
C LEU A 118 -14.09 -5.96 38.77
N ILE A 119 -14.75 -5.37 37.77
CA ILE A 119 -15.83 -4.38 37.99
C ILE A 119 -16.93 -4.97 38.90
N GLY A 120 -17.36 -6.21 38.62
CA GLY A 120 -18.36 -6.89 39.44
C GLY A 120 -17.86 -7.19 40.85
N GLN A 121 -16.62 -7.65 40.99
CA GLN A 121 -16.02 -7.97 42.28
C GLN A 121 -15.77 -6.72 43.14
N ARG A 122 -15.27 -5.63 42.56
CA ARG A 122 -15.08 -4.33 43.23
C ARG A 122 -16.40 -3.80 43.77
N ARG A 123 -17.47 -3.88 42.98
CA ARG A 123 -18.82 -3.51 43.43
C ARG A 123 -19.25 -4.37 44.61
N GLN A 124 -19.16 -5.69 44.50
CA GLN A 124 -19.54 -6.61 45.56
C GLN A 124 -18.73 -6.37 46.84
N LEU A 125 -17.43 -6.09 46.72
CA LEU A 125 -16.56 -5.80 47.84
C LEU A 125 -16.98 -4.51 48.57
N ARG A 126 -17.30 -3.43 47.82
CA ARG A 126 -17.82 -2.18 48.40
C ARG A 126 -19.14 -2.41 49.12
N GLU A 127 -20.08 -3.12 48.50
CA GLU A 127 -21.38 -3.44 49.11
C GLU A 127 -21.19 -4.19 50.44
N ARG A 128 -20.30 -5.19 50.50
CA ARG A 128 -20.00 -5.91 51.75
C ARG A 128 -19.32 -5.05 52.80
N LYS A 129 -18.42 -4.14 52.41
CA LYS A 129 -17.80 -3.15 53.33
C LYS A 129 -18.85 -2.24 53.96
N GLN A 130 -19.80 -1.75 53.16
CA GLN A 130 -20.88 -0.89 53.62
C GLN A 130 -21.82 -1.62 54.57
N ILE A 131 -22.21 -2.85 54.24
CA ILE A 131 -23.01 -3.70 55.14
C ILE A 131 -22.29 -3.90 56.48
N LEU A 132 -20.99 -4.22 56.44
CA LEU A 132 -20.18 -4.37 57.65
C LEU A 132 -20.12 -3.07 58.48
N ALA A 133 -19.93 -1.92 57.82
CA ALA A 133 -19.91 -0.62 58.48
C ALA A 133 -21.23 -0.32 59.19
N LEU A 134 -22.37 -0.64 58.56
CA LEU A 134 -23.69 -0.49 59.18
C LEU A 134 -23.87 -1.39 60.41
N HIS A 135 -23.42 -2.65 60.35
CA HIS A 135 -23.47 -3.53 61.52
C HIS A 135 -22.57 -3.01 62.65
N GLN A 136 -21.39 -2.48 62.32
CA GLN A 136 -20.48 -1.88 63.29
C GLN A 136 -21.08 -0.60 63.91
N ASP A 137 -21.76 0.22 63.11
CA ASP A 137 -22.45 1.42 63.59
C ASP A 137 -23.61 1.07 64.54
N ILE A 138 -24.37 0.02 64.26
CA ILE A 138 -25.43 -0.47 65.16
C ILE A 138 -24.83 -0.96 66.48
N ILE A 139 -23.73 -1.72 66.45
CA ILE A 139 -23.00 -2.13 67.66
C ILE A 139 -22.54 -0.89 68.45
N ASN A 140 -21.90 0.07 67.78
CA ASN A 140 -21.39 1.29 68.40
C ASN A 140 -22.52 2.11 69.05
N ARG A 141 -23.68 2.26 68.37
CA ARG A 141 -24.88 2.90 68.93
C ARG A 141 -25.40 2.17 70.17
N ARG A 142 -25.48 0.83 70.14
CA ARG A 142 -25.94 0.00 71.27
C ARG A 142 -24.97 0.03 72.46
N GLN A 143 -23.68 0.20 72.18
CA GLN A 143 -22.64 0.38 73.20
C GLN A 143 -22.52 1.84 73.70
N GLY A 144 -23.33 2.76 73.18
CA GLY A 144 -23.35 4.17 73.58
C GLY A 144 -22.17 5.01 73.04
N ILE A 145 -21.47 4.50 72.03
CA ILE A 145 -20.37 5.21 71.36
C ILE A 145 -20.99 6.14 70.31
N ALA A 146 -20.91 7.45 70.55
CA ALA A 146 -21.40 8.46 69.60
C ALA A 146 -20.52 8.45 68.34
N CYS A 147 -21.06 7.93 67.24
CA CYS A 147 -20.44 8.04 65.92
C CYS A 147 -20.86 9.40 65.31
N PRO A 148 -19.92 10.27 64.89
CA PRO A 148 -20.28 11.47 64.15
C PRO A 148 -20.92 11.06 62.83
N GLN A 149 -22.20 11.38 62.64
CA GLN A 149 -22.86 11.16 61.35
C GLN A 149 -22.13 11.99 60.29
N VAL A 150 -21.69 11.32 59.22
CA VAL A 150 -21.10 11.97 58.05
C VAL A 150 -22.24 12.65 57.28
N GLU A 151 -22.67 13.81 57.78
CA GLU A 151 -23.57 14.74 57.10
C GLU A 151 -22.83 15.42 55.95
N SER A 152 -22.65 14.71 54.84
CA SER A 152 -22.29 15.28 53.54
C SER A 152 -22.68 14.31 52.44
N ARG A 153 -23.98 14.03 52.29
CA ARG A 153 -24.52 13.37 51.10
C ARG A 153 -24.43 14.37 49.93
N LEU A 154 -23.25 14.46 49.32
CA LEU A 154 -23.05 15.16 48.06
C LEU A 154 -23.85 14.42 46.98
N ASP A 155 -24.78 15.12 46.34
CA ASP A 155 -25.57 14.58 45.25
C ASP A 155 -24.68 14.50 43.99
N LEU A 156 -24.20 13.30 43.68
CA LEU A 156 -23.27 13.02 42.57
C LEU A 156 -24.00 12.68 41.26
N GLU A 157 -25.33 12.59 41.27
CA GLU A 157 -26.17 12.30 40.11
C GLU A 157 -25.94 13.24 38.90
N PRO A 158 -25.83 14.58 39.05
CA PRO A 158 -25.56 15.49 37.92
C PRO A 158 -24.16 15.31 37.32
N ILE A 159 -23.18 14.85 38.11
CA ILE A 159 -21.84 14.56 37.62
C ILE A 159 -21.83 13.25 36.84
N LEU A 160 -22.57 12.24 37.30
CA LEU A 160 -22.72 10.98 36.57
C LEU A 160 -23.40 11.15 35.22
N THR A 161 -24.49 11.91 35.16
CA THR A 161 -25.19 12.19 33.89
C THR A 161 -24.31 12.95 32.91
N SER A 162 -23.60 13.98 33.36
CA SER A 162 -22.62 14.71 32.53
C SER A 162 -21.51 13.81 31.98
N LEU A 163 -21.06 12.83 32.80
CA LEU A 163 -20.01 11.89 32.43
C LEU A 163 -20.51 10.83 31.43
N GLU A 164 -21.76 10.39 31.55
CA GLU A 164 -22.44 9.52 30.58
C GLU A 164 -22.63 10.21 29.22
N GLU A 165 -23.06 11.47 29.21
CA GLU A 165 -23.19 12.27 27.98
C GLU A 165 -21.83 12.44 27.28
N GLN A 166 -20.76 12.73 28.04
CA GLN A 166 -19.41 12.79 27.49
C GLN A 166 -18.94 11.44 26.95
N GLN A 167 -19.26 10.33 27.64
CA GLN A 167 -18.90 8.99 27.19
C GLN A 167 -19.57 8.65 25.85
N ALA A 168 -20.87 8.91 25.72
CA ALA A 168 -21.61 8.69 24.47
C ALA A 168 -21.06 9.56 23.32
N SER A 169 -20.73 10.83 23.59
CA SER A 169 -20.10 11.72 22.61
C SER A 169 -18.73 11.20 22.16
N ASN A 170 -17.89 10.76 23.10
CA ASN A 170 -16.57 10.22 22.81
C ASN A 170 -16.66 8.91 22.01
N GLN A 171 -17.64 8.03 22.29
CA GLN A 171 -17.88 6.81 21.51
C GLN A 171 -18.24 7.14 20.05
N LEU A 172 -19.13 8.10 19.84
CA LEU A 172 -19.52 8.53 18.50
C LEU A 172 -18.32 9.10 17.72
N GLN A 173 -17.47 9.90 18.38
CA GLN A 173 -16.26 10.45 17.76
C GLN A 173 -15.26 9.35 17.39
N GLN A 174 -15.05 8.35 18.26
CA GLN A 174 -14.20 7.21 17.94
C GLN A 174 -14.71 6.44 16.74
N GLU A 175 -16.00 6.17 16.66
CA GLU A 175 -16.57 5.40 15.55
C GLU A 175 -16.41 6.14 14.23
N ARG A 176 -16.64 7.46 14.21
CA ARG A 176 -16.36 8.31 13.04
C ARG A 176 -14.89 8.28 12.65
N LEU A 177 -13.96 8.44 13.61
CA LEU A 177 -12.52 8.40 13.33
C LEU A 177 -12.09 7.02 12.79
N ARG A 178 -12.64 5.92 13.32
CA ARG A 178 -12.39 4.56 12.82
C ARG A 178 -12.85 4.42 11.37
N GLN A 179 -14.06 4.86 11.07
CA GLN A 179 -14.60 4.84 9.70
C GLN A 179 -13.72 5.65 8.74
N GLU A 180 -13.31 6.86 9.14
CA GLU A 180 -12.42 7.68 8.32
C GLU A 180 -11.04 7.02 8.10
N ILE A 181 -10.45 6.41 9.13
CA ILE A 181 -9.19 5.67 9.00
C ILE A 181 -9.35 4.50 8.03
N THR A 182 -10.44 3.73 8.12
CA THR A 182 -10.70 2.62 7.20
C THR A 182 -10.86 3.10 5.76
N ALA A 183 -11.59 4.20 5.53
CA ALA A 183 -11.77 4.80 4.22
C ALA A 183 -10.44 5.30 3.63
N ILE A 184 -9.58 5.91 4.44
CA ILE A 184 -8.23 6.34 4.02
C ILE A 184 -7.38 5.12 3.65
N LYS A 185 -7.37 4.06 4.47
CA LYS A 185 -6.63 2.82 4.17
C LYS A 185 -7.09 2.18 2.85
N GLN A 186 -8.39 2.14 2.60
CA GLN A 186 -8.93 1.63 1.34
C GLN A 186 -8.50 2.47 0.14
N LYS A 187 -8.51 3.81 0.26
CA LYS A 187 -8.00 4.70 -0.80
C LYS A 187 -6.51 4.49 -1.08
N ILE A 188 -5.70 4.29 -0.04
CA ILE A 188 -4.26 4.00 -0.20
C ILE A 188 -4.08 2.70 -0.98
N ALA A 189 -4.79 1.62 -0.59
CA ALA A 189 -4.70 0.34 -1.30
C ALA A 189 -5.15 0.45 -2.77
N GLN A 190 -6.18 1.24 -3.06
CA GLN A 190 -6.61 1.52 -4.43
C GLN A 190 -5.54 2.26 -5.23
N LEU A 191 -4.93 3.30 -4.67
CA LEU A 191 -3.85 4.05 -5.31
C LEU A 191 -2.61 3.18 -5.55
N GLU A 192 -2.24 2.33 -4.61
CA GLU A 192 -1.14 1.37 -4.78
C GLU A 192 -1.42 0.40 -5.94
N GLN A 193 -2.66 -0.08 -6.05
CA GLN A 193 -3.06 -0.94 -7.16
C GLN A 193 -3.03 -0.20 -8.51
N GLU A 194 -3.49 1.05 -8.56
CA GLU A 194 -3.44 1.90 -9.75
C GLU A 194 -2.00 2.21 -10.19
N ILE A 195 -1.11 2.48 -9.24
CA ILE A 195 0.32 2.69 -9.53
C ILE A 195 0.92 1.39 -10.08
N ALA A 196 0.62 0.24 -9.49
CA ALA A 196 1.13 -1.04 -9.96
C ALA A 196 0.67 -1.36 -11.40
N THR A 197 -0.59 -1.07 -11.75
CA THR A 197 -1.07 -1.21 -13.14
C THR A 197 -0.41 -0.21 -14.08
N GLN A 198 -0.22 1.05 -13.67
CA GLN A 198 0.49 2.03 -14.49
C GLN A 198 1.95 1.65 -14.75
N VAL A 199 2.66 1.17 -13.73
CA VAL A 199 4.04 0.69 -13.86
C VAL A 199 4.11 -0.48 -14.85
N LYS A 200 3.18 -1.44 -14.75
CA LYS A 200 3.09 -2.56 -15.69
C LYS A 200 2.80 -2.09 -17.12
N GLN A 201 1.88 -1.14 -17.29
CA GLN A 201 1.56 -0.57 -18.60
C GLN A 201 2.76 0.17 -19.21
N GLN A 202 3.49 0.96 -18.41
CA GLN A 202 4.72 1.62 -18.86
C GLN A 202 5.79 0.61 -19.27
N ALA A 203 6.00 -0.45 -18.49
CA ALA A 203 6.96 -1.50 -18.84
C ALA A 203 6.62 -2.15 -20.20
N MET A 204 5.34 -2.46 -20.45
CA MET A 204 4.88 -2.98 -21.74
C MET A 204 5.08 -1.98 -22.88
N GLN A 205 4.82 -0.69 -22.66
CA GLN A 205 5.06 0.35 -23.68
C GLN A 205 6.53 0.48 -24.02
N VAL A 206 7.42 0.44 -23.02
CA VAL A 206 8.87 0.49 -23.23
C VAL A 206 9.33 -0.72 -24.07
N GLU A 207 8.82 -1.91 -23.76
CA GLU A 207 9.13 -3.13 -24.52
C GLU A 207 8.65 -3.03 -25.98
N GLN A 208 7.41 -2.57 -26.20
CA GLN A 208 6.87 -2.34 -27.56
C GLN A 208 7.72 -1.32 -28.34
N LEU A 209 8.12 -0.24 -27.69
CA LEU A 209 8.92 0.82 -28.32
C LEU A 209 10.32 0.32 -28.67
N GLN A 210 10.88 -0.58 -27.86
CA GLN A 210 12.15 -1.25 -28.13
C GLN A 210 12.04 -2.20 -29.34
N VAL A 211 10.93 -2.96 -29.46
CA VAL A 211 10.66 -3.80 -30.63
C VAL A 211 10.54 -2.94 -31.90
N GLN A 212 9.73 -1.87 -31.87
CA GLN A 212 9.57 -0.96 -33.01
C GLN A 212 10.90 -0.31 -33.43
N LYS A 213 11.74 0.06 -32.45
CA LYS A 213 13.07 0.61 -32.73
C LYS A 213 13.96 -0.41 -33.45
N GLN A 214 13.86 -1.69 -33.08
CA GLN A 214 14.60 -2.76 -33.73
C GLN A 214 14.09 -3.02 -35.15
N GLU A 215 12.77 -3.02 -35.35
CA GLU A 215 12.14 -3.14 -36.68
C GLU A 215 12.57 -1.99 -37.60
N TYR A 216 12.52 -0.74 -37.12
CA TYR A 216 12.97 0.42 -37.88
C TYR A 216 14.46 0.32 -38.27
N LYS A 217 15.30 -0.13 -37.35
CA LYS A 217 16.73 -0.36 -37.63
C LYS A 217 16.91 -1.41 -38.73
N ASN A 218 16.15 -2.50 -38.70
CA ASN A 218 16.20 -3.53 -39.73
C ASN A 218 15.71 -3.01 -41.09
N SER A 219 14.64 -2.21 -41.13
CA SER A 219 14.17 -1.58 -42.37
C SER A 219 15.18 -0.60 -42.95
N CYS A 220 15.89 0.15 -42.10
CA CYS A 220 16.95 1.06 -42.55
C CYS A 220 18.13 0.30 -43.18
N LEU A 221 18.55 -0.81 -42.56
CA LEU A 221 19.57 -1.70 -43.13
C LEU A 221 19.12 -2.25 -44.49
N HIS A 222 17.87 -2.71 -44.60
CA HIS A 222 17.34 -3.22 -45.85
C HIS A 222 17.28 -2.15 -46.95
N TYR A 223 16.92 -0.90 -46.59
CA TYR A 223 16.97 0.22 -47.53
C TYR A 223 18.40 0.48 -48.02
N GLN A 224 19.39 0.45 -47.13
CA GLN A 224 20.80 0.61 -47.50
C GLN A 224 21.30 -0.51 -48.41
N GLU A 225 20.87 -1.75 -48.19
CA GLU A 225 21.16 -2.87 -49.09
C GLU A 225 20.58 -2.63 -50.49
N LEU A 226 19.34 -2.16 -50.59
CA LEU A 226 18.72 -1.81 -51.87
C LEU A 226 19.42 -0.64 -52.56
N GLU A 227 19.79 0.40 -51.82
CA GLU A 227 20.50 1.57 -52.35
C GLU A 227 21.89 1.19 -52.88
N THR A 228 22.63 0.35 -52.14
CA THR A 228 23.92 -0.17 -52.60
C THR A 228 23.77 -1.04 -53.85
N GLN A 229 22.76 -1.91 -53.91
CA GLN A 229 22.45 -2.68 -55.13
C GLN A 229 22.14 -1.77 -56.32
N LEU A 230 21.28 -0.76 -56.13
CA LEU A 230 20.97 0.23 -57.18
C LEU A 230 22.21 0.97 -57.68
N ASN A 231 23.07 1.40 -56.75
CA ASN A 231 24.33 2.06 -57.10
C ASN A 231 25.25 1.12 -57.89
N THR A 232 25.37 -0.15 -57.48
CA THR A 232 26.16 -1.14 -58.25
C THR A 232 25.59 -1.38 -59.65
N TYR A 233 24.26 -1.44 -59.80
CA TYR A 233 23.64 -1.56 -61.12
C TYR A 233 23.92 -0.32 -61.98
N ASN A 234 23.83 0.88 -61.42
CA ASN A 234 24.16 2.13 -62.13
C ASN A 234 25.64 2.19 -62.54
N GLU A 235 26.56 1.75 -61.67
CA GLU A 235 27.99 1.68 -61.96
C GLU A 235 28.30 0.69 -63.10
N LEU A 236 27.51 -0.39 -63.25
CA LEU A 236 27.66 -1.37 -64.32
C LEU A 236 27.07 -0.92 -65.67
N ILE A 237 26.11 0.01 -65.66
CA ILE A 237 25.50 0.54 -66.90
C ILE A 237 26.49 1.41 -67.68
N GLN A 238 27.24 2.29 -67.00
CA GLN A 238 28.23 3.16 -67.64
C GLN A 238 29.28 2.44 -68.51
N PRO A 239 29.97 1.38 -68.03
CA PRO A 239 30.90 0.64 -68.87
C PRO A 239 30.20 -0.09 -70.02
N LEU A 240 28.94 -0.53 -69.87
CA LEU A 240 28.16 -1.12 -70.97
C LEU A 240 27.85 -0.07 -72.06
N GLU A 241 27.46 1.14 -71.68
CA GLU A 241 27.25 2.26 -72.62
C GLU A 241 28.55 2.61 -73.36
N ASN A 242 29.68 2.70 -72.64
CA ASN A 242 30.98 2.96 -73.24
C ASN A 242 31.43 1.84 -74.19
N ASN A 243 31.18 0.58 -73.82
CA ASN A 243 31.46 -0.57 -74.69
C ASN A 243 30.59 -0.52 -75.96
N PHE A 244 29.31 -0.17 -75.83
CA PHE A 244 28.41 -0.03 -76.98
C PHE A 244 28.84 1.12 -77.92
N ALA A 245 29.27 2.26 -77.36
CA ALA A 245 29.83 3.36 -78.12
C ALA A 245 31.11 2.95 -78.88
N THR A 246 32.01 2.20 -78.22
CA THR A 246 33.24 1.70 -78.82
C THR A 246 32.97 0.72 -79.97
N ILE A 247 32.00 -0.18 -79.80
CA ILE A 247 31.56 -1.10 -80.86
C ILE A 247 30.96 -0.30 -82.03
N SER A 248 30.11 0.67 -81.75
CA SER A 248 29.49 1.52 -82.78
C SER A 248 30.55 2.27 -83.59
N GLN A 249 31.54 2.86 -82.91
CA GLN A 249 32.67 3.53 -83.56
C GLN A 249 33.51 2.55 -84.39
N SER A 250 33.72 1.33 -83.90
CA SER A 250 34.45 0.30 -84.65
C SER A 250 33.70 -0.10 -85.93
N ILE A 251 32.37 -0.17 -85.89
CA ILE A 251 31.53 -0.43 -87.07
C ILE A 251 31.62 0.75 -88.06
N GLU A 252 31.59 1.99 -87.59
CA GLU A 252 31.78 3.17 -88.44
C GLU A 252 33.16 3.19 -89.11
N GLN A 253 34.22 2.89 -88.34
CA GLN A 253 35.57 2.76 -88.87
C GLN A 253 35.65 1.66 -89.94
N PHE A 254 35.05 0.49 -89.68
CA PHE A 254 35.00 -0.60 -90.66
C PHE A 254 34.24 -0.18 -91.93
N ASN A 255 33.11 0.50 -91.78
CA ASN A 255 32.35 1.05 -92.91
C ASN A 255 33.16 2.08 -93.71
N SER A 256 33.93 2.94 -93.04
CA SER A 256 34.80 3.91 -93.72
C SER A 256 35.95 3.23 -94.48
N LEU A 257 36.54 2.17 -93.92
CA LEU A 257 37.54 1.36 -94.61
C LEU A 257 36.95 0.66 -95.83
N ILE A 258 35.74 0.12 -95.72
CA ILE A 258 35.02 -0.43 -96.89
C ILE A 258 34.79 0.65 -97.95
N ALA A 259 34.42 1.86 -97.56
CA ALA A 259 34.23 2.97 -98.49
C ALA A 259 35.54 3.35 -99.20
N GLN A 260 36.65 3.44 -98.46
CA GLN A 260 37.99 3.70 -99.03
C GLN A 260 38.45 2.58 -99.96
N ILE A 261 38.21 1.31 -99.60
CA ILE A 261 38.52 0.17 -100.48
C ILE A 261 37.68 0.25 -101.75
N LYS A 262 36.37 0.55 -101.65
CA LYS A 262 35.51 0.74 -102.83
C LYS A 262 36.00 1.88 -103.71
N GLU A 263 36.40 3.00 -103.12
CA GLU A 263 36.93 4.15 -103.84
C GLU A 263 38.28 3.83 -104.51
N GLY A 264 39.19 3.14 -103.82
CA GLY A 264 40.44 2.64 -104.39
C GLY A 264 40.22 1.61 -105.50
N THR A 265 39.22 0.75 -105.37
CA THR A 265 38.83 -0.22 -106.42
C THR A 265 38.23 0.50 -107.62
N ASN A 266 37.46 1.57 -107.40
CA ASN A 266 36.93 2.41 -108.48
C ASN A 266 38.05 3.19 -109.20
N LEU A 267 39.02 3.73 -108.46
CA LEU A 267 40.21 4.38 -109.04
C LEU A 267 41.07 3.39 -109.83
N GLN A 268 41.26 2.18 -109.32
CA GLN A 268 41.91 1.11 -110.08
C GLN A 268 41.10 0.75 -111.33
N SER A 269 39.78 0.64 -111.24
CA SER A 269 38.93 0.38 -112.41
C SER A 269 38.96 1.51 -113.43
N GLN A 270 39.02 2.77 -112.99
CA GLN A 270 39.18 3.94 -113.86
C GLN A 270 40.55 3.95 -114.54
N THR A 271 41.64 3.75 -113.79
CA THR A 271 42.99 3.65 -114.37
C THR A 271 43.13 2.47 -115.31
N LEU A 272 42.47 1.33 -115.04
CA LEU A 272 42.44 0.18 -115.94
C LEU A 272 41.65 0.50 -117.22
N ASN A 273 40.52 1.21 -117.10
CA ASN A 273 39.76 1.71 -118.24
C ASN A 273 40.52 2.79 -119.04
N GLU A 274 41.29 3.64 -118.37
CA GLU A 274 42.15 4.64 -119.00
C GLU A 274 43.33 3.96 -119.71
N MET A 275 43.97 2.97 -119.09
CA MET A 275 44.99 2.12 -119.73
C MET A 275 44.42 1.33 -120.90
N GLN A 276 43.20 0.83 -120.79
CA GLN A 276 42.52 0.15 -121.89
C GLN A 276 42.16 1.13 -123.02
N ASN A 277 41.80 2.36 -122.69
CA ASN A 277 41.60 3.44 -123.66
C ASN A 277 42.91 3.90 -124.30
N THR A 278 44.02 4.00 -123.56
CA THR A 278 45.34 4.31 -124.15
C THR A 278 45.85 3.15 -124.99
N TYR A 279 45.63 1.89 -124.57
CA TYR A 279 45.90 0.71 -125.37
C TYR A 279 45.04 0.70 -126.64
N GLN A 280 43.75 1.04 -126.57
CA GLN A 280 42.90 1.18 -127.77
C GLN A 280 43.33 2.36 -128.65
N LYS A 281 43.80 3.48 -128.08
CA LYS A 281 44.36 4.60 -128.84
C LYS A 281 45.69 4.24 -129.51
N LEU A 282 46.52 3.41 -128.87
CA LEU A 282 47.76 2.87 -129.43
C LEU A 282 47.49 1.79 -130.48
N ALA A 283 46.50 0.92 -130.27
CA ALA A 283 46.05 -0.09 -131.22
C ALA A 283 45.29 0.49 -132.43
N LYS A 284 44.82 1.74 -132.33
CA LYS A 284 44.21 2.51 -133.43
C LYS A 284 45.15 3.56 -134.06
N SER A 285 46.44 3.53 -133.72
CA SER A 285 47.46 4.29 -134.46
C SER A 285 48.02 3.42 -135.60
N PRO A 286 47.77 3.76 -136.88
CA PRO A 286 48.19 2.93 -138.00
C PRO A 286 49.68 3.13 -138.27
N ALA A 287 50.44 2.03 -138.26
CA ALA A 287 51.74 1.98 -138.91
C ALA A 287 51.56 1.78 -140.42
N LEU A 288 52.08 2.77 -141.17
CA LEU A 288 52.71 2.70 -142.50
C LEU A 288 51.81 2.63 -143.76
N THR A 289 51.83 3.69 -144.59
CA THR A 289 52.69 3.82 -145.80
C THR A 289 52.37 5.10 -146.61
N SER A 290 53.41 5.61 -147.29
CA SER A 290 53.52 6.78 -148.22
C SER A 290 53.53 8.18 -147.62
#